data_AF-A0A6A7AQU1-F1
#
_entry.id   AF-A0A6A7AQU1-F1
#
_cell.length_a   1.000
_cell.length_b   1.000
_cell.length_c   1.000
_cell.angle_alpha   90.00
_cell.angle_beta   90.00
_cell.angle_gamma   90.00
#
_symmetry.space_group_name_H-M   'P 1'
#
loop_
_entity.id
_entity.type
_entity.pdbx_description
1 polymer ?
#
loop_
_entity_poly.entity_id
_entity_poly.type
_entity_poly.pdbx_seq_one_letter_code
_entity_poly.pdbx_strand_id
1 'polypeptide(L)'
;MPFPPPGIHDILTPPAIERIRQQDLLRQKEQQQRRGGHPCSGLFEKTNGLPCRYTLQEVMAARSTLQLNHLYDDHWRYQRGNGSSVRSSSRPYQSVLEPLTAHTRGAPRRNKSSTRRDPSAFERYVPPSIPHFQPYHESQGQTLAEALQQVSTSVTVSNPTSAPDTGPVTTCISVSIPAPAPLPPPTSLQLSPPVAVAVSVTVASSPVWQPPSLEEFLADVAGRRSQSVLYQCNDMMSATNFLAETGQQDDPPELVEARNMVLATEGLFASCTPTMAWNYHFGDMDAFYSERFAQVDAQNALSKPQAEPRQRPKRAAAAAASEAWKDLGPRKRTRRQ
;
A
#
# COMPACT_ATOMS: atom_id res chain seq x y z
N MET A 1 -27.60 6.38 19.39
CA MET A 1 -26.37 5.90 18.73
C MET A 1 -25.75 4.80 19.60
N PRO A 2 -26.00 3.50 19.36
CA PRO A 2 -25.26 2.48 20.10
C PRO A 2 -24.85 1.33 19.17
N PHE A 3 -23.84 1.53 18.34
CA PHE A 3 -23.20 0.41 17.65
C PHE A 3 -21.89 -0.05 18.31
N PRO A 4 -21.01 0.84 18.78
CA PRO A 4 -19.92 0.40 19.64
C PRO A 4 -20.51 -0.06 20.99
N PRO A 5 -20.37 -1.34 21.40
CA PRO A 5 -20.68 -1.74 22.76
C PRO A 5 -19.92 -0.85 23.75
N PRO A 6 -20.51 -0.51 24.91
CA PRO A 6 -19.79 0.21 25.96
C PRO A 6 -18.50 -0.57 26.27
N GLY A 7 -17.35 0.11 26.17
CA GLY A 7 -16.01 -0.48 26.32
C GLY A 7 -15.25 -0.80 25.03
N ILE A 8 -15.86 -0.72 23.84
CA ILE A 8 -15.11 -0.98 22.59
C ILE A 8 -14.01 0.06 22.34
N HIS A 9 -14.16 1.26 22.90
CA HIS A 9 -13.17 2.32 22.78
C HIS A 9 -11.85 2.02 23.50
N ASP A 10 -11.85 1.02 24.38
CA ASP A 10 -10.65 0.58 25.11
C ASP A 10 -9.94 -0.55 24.35
N ILE A 11 -10.64 -1.19 23.40
CA ILE A 11 -10.16 -2.31 22.59
C ILE A 11 -9.68 -1.82 21.22
N LEU A 12 -10.49 -0.99 20.57
CA LEU A 12 -10.28 -0.50 19.21
C LEU A 12 -9.62 0.88 19.17
N THR A 13 -8.73 1.07 18.21
CA THR A 13 -8.14 2.37 17.92
C THR A 13 -9.18 3.36 17.38
N PRO A 14 -9.03 4.68 17.62
CA PRO A 14 -10.00 5.67 17.16
C PRO A 14 -10.22 5.68 15.64
N PRO A 15 -9.19 5.50 14.79
CA PRO A 15 -9.38 5.34 13.35
C PRO A 15 -10.27 4.14 12.98
N ALA A 16 -10.13 3.00 13.67
CA ALA A 16 -10.98 1.83 13.43
C ALA A 16 -12.45 2.16 13.71
N ILE A 17 -12.72 2.83 14.83
CA ILE A 17 -14.07 3.21 15.25
C ILE A 17 -14.69 4.16 14.22
N GLU A 18 -13.92 5.11 13.70
CA GLU A 18 -14.40 6.04 12.70
C GLU A 18 -14.71 5.35 11.37
N ARG A 19 -13.87 4.40 10.93
CA ARG A 19 -14.14 3.57 9.74
C ARG A 19 -15.41 2.72 9.91
N ILE A 20 -15.64 2.13 11.09
CA ILE A 20 -16.86 1.38 11.40
C ILE A 20 -18.09 2.31 11.34
N ARG A 21 -17.99 3.53 11.89
CA ARG A 21 -19.05 4.54 11.78
C ARG A 21 -19.36 4.92 10.34
N GLN A 22 -18.36 5.06 9.49
CA GLN A 22 -18.57 5.34 8.07
C GLN A 22 -19.35 4.21 7.38
N GLN A 23 -19.02 2.94 7.66
CA GLN A 23 -19.79 1.80 7.14
C GLN A 23 -21.23 1.78 7.66
N ASP A 24 -21.45 2.12 8.92
CA ASP A 24 -22.77 2.25 9.52
C ASP A 24 -23.62 3.33 8.82
N LEU A 25 -23.03 4.49 8.55
CA LEU A 25 -23.68 5.58 7.81
C LEU A 25 -24.05 5.16 6.37
N LEU A 26 -23.16 4.42 5.69
CA LEU A 26 -23.45 3.88 4.36
C LEU A 26 -24.63 2.91 4.39
N ARG A 27 -24.67 2.01 5.38
CA ARG A 27 -25.81 1.09 5.58
C ARG A 27 -27.12 1.86 5.78
N GLN A 28 -27.12 2.86 6.67
CA GLN A 28 -28.32 3.66 6.95
C GLN A 28 -28.84 4.37 5.70
N LYS A 29 -27.94 4.95 4.90
CA LYS A 29 -28.28 5.63 3.65
C LYS A 29 -28.90 4.67 2.63
N GLU A 30 -28.35 3.47 2.49
CA GLU A 30 -28.88 2.44 1.58
C GLU A 30 -30.27 1.95 2.01
N GLN A 31 -30.44 1.72 3.31
CA GLN A 31 -31.73 1.32 3.89
C GLN A 31 -32.81 2.39 3.68
N GLN A 32 -32.48 3.67 3.84
CA GLN A 32 -33.41 4.78 3.59
C GLN A 32 -33.81 4.88 2.12
N GLN A 33 -32.91 4.55 1.20
CA GLN A 33 -33.15 4.69 -0.24
C GLN A 33 -33.95 3.54 -0.85
N ARG A 34 -34.27 2.47 -0.09
CA ARG A 34 -34.97 1.25 -0.56
C ARG A 34 -34.42 0.69 -1.88
N ARG A 35 -33.16 0.96 -2.20
CA ARG A 35 -32.51 0.38 -3.38
C ARG A 35 -32.18 -1.07 -3.02
N GLY A 36 -32.55 -2.00 -3.90
CA GLY A 36 -32.09 -3.38 -3.80
C GLY A 36 -30.58 -3.35 -3.68
N GLY A 37 -30.07 -3.79 -2.52
CA GLY A 37 -28.67 -3.63 -2.18
C GLY A 37 -27.82 -4.45 -3.13
N HIS A 38 -26.67 -3.88 -3.54
CA HIS A 38 -25.67 -4.66 -4.25
C HIS A 38 -25.08 -5.72 -3.30
N PRO A 39 -24.62 -6.89 -3.77
CA PRO A 39 -23.94 -7.85 -2.89
C PRO A 39 -22.66 -7.22 -2.29
N CYS A 40 -22.29 -7.52 -1.03
CA CYS A 40 -20.99 -7.10 -0.48
C CYS A 40 -19.91 -7.75 -1.34
N SER A 41 -19.01 -6.95 -1.91
CA SER A 41 -17.84 -7.48 -2.63
C SER A 41 -16.80 -8.09 -1.69
N GLY A 42 -16.95 -7.94 -0.37
CA GLY A 42 -15.95 -8.31 0.63
C GLY A 42 -14.66 -7.49 0.57
N LEU A 43 -14.51 -6.60 -0.42
CA LEU A 43 -13.28 -5.84 -0.65
C LEU A 43 -12.93 -4.95 0.54
N PHE A 44 -13.93 -4.32 1.17
CA PHE A 44 -13.69 -3.48 2.34
C PHE A 44 -13.10 -4.28 3.51
N GLU A 45 -13.62 -5.49 3.76
CA GLU A 45 -13.13 -6.39 4.80
C GLU A 45 -11.73 -6.89 4.50
N LYS A 46 -11.45 -7.28 3.25
CA LYS A 46 -10.13 -7.75 2.83
C LYS A 46 -9.07 -6.64 2.94
N THR A 47 -9.36 -5.44 2.42
CA THR A 47 -8.39 -4.36 2.36
C THR A 47 -8.20 -3.68 3.71
N ASN A 48 -9.26 -3.56 4.50
CA ASN A 48 -9.21 -2.80 5.75
C ASN A 48 -9.28 -3.67 6.98
N GLY A 49 -9.49 -4.98 6.92
CA GLY A 49 -9.61 -5.83 8.11
C GLY A 49 -10.77 -5.47 9.06
N LEU A 50 -11.74 -4.67 8.59
CA LEU A 50 -12.88 -4.16 9.36
C LEU A 50 -14.19 -4.60 8.70
N PRO A 51 -15.26 -4.85 9.49
CA PRO A 51 -16.54 -5.32 8.98
C PRO A 51 -17.14 -4.38 7.93
N CYS A 52 -17.61 -4.93 6.80
CA CYS A 52 -18.34 -4.18 5.78
C CYS A 52 -19.74 -3.84 6.28
N ARG A 53 -20.40 -2.88 5.63
CA ARG A 53 -21.79 -2.49 5.95
C ARG A 53 -22.78 -3.66 6.01
N TYR A 54 -22.57 -4.73 5.24
CA TYR A 54 -23.43 -5.92 5.22
C TYR A 54 -23.21 -6.79 6.44
N THR A 55 -21.96 -7.04 6.83
CA THR A 55 -21.63 -7.71 8.09
C THR A 55 -22.17 -6.92 9.28
N LEU A 56 -22.09 -5.58 9.26
CA LEU A 56 -22.75 -4.75 10.27
C LEU A 56 -24.28 -4.93 10.26
N GLN A 57 -24.89 -5.06 9.08
CA GLN A 57 -26.33 -5.31 8.95
C GLN A 57 -26.73 -6.69 9.51
N GLU A 58 -25.93 -7.73 9.28
CA GLU A 58 -26.15 -9.08 9.81
C GLU A 58 -26.01 -9.11 11.33
N VAL A 59 -24.95 -8.50 11.88
CA VAL A 59 -24.75 -8.39 13.34
C VAL A 59 -25.94 -7.68 13.99
N MET A 60 -26.47 -6.63 13.36
CA MET A 60 -27.67 -5.93 13.84
C MET A 60 -28.94 -6.77 13.70
N ALA A 61 -29.12 -7.47 12.59
CA ALA A 61 -30.27 -8.34 12.37
C ALA A 61 -30.31 -9.46 13.42
N ALA A 62 -29.13 -9.98 13.79
CA ALA A 62 -28.96 -10.96 14.86
C ALA A 62 -29.10 -10.38 16.28
N ARG A 63 -29.26 -9.05 16.42
CA ARG A 63 -29.23 -8.33 17.71
C ARG A 63 -27.97 -8.62 18.54
N SER A 64 -26.87 -8.91 17.85
CA SER A 64 -25.57 -9.22 18.44
C SER A 64 -24.73 -7.96 18.59
N THR A 65 -23.77 -7.99 19.51
CA THR A 65 -22.72 -6.97 19.59
C THR A 65 -21.58 -7.32 18.63
N LEU A 66 -20.90 -6.29 18.09
CA LEU A 66 -19.71 -6.51 17.27
C LEU A 66 -18.64 -7.24 18.09
N GLN A 67 -18.43 -8.52 17.83
CA GLN A 67 -17.38 -9.31 18.47
C GLN A 67 -16.02 -9.08 17.80
N LEU A 68 -14.94 -9.35 18.54
CA LEU A 68 -13.58 -9.24 18.01
C LEU A 68 -13.35 -10.14 16.80
N ASN A 69 -14.07 -11.25 16.67
CA ASN A 69 -13.95 -12.17 15.53
C ASN A 69 -14.36 -11.55 14.19
N HIS A 70 -15.09 -10.43 14.19
CA HIS A 70 -15.43 -9.69 12.97
C HIS A 70 -14.33 -8.73 12.51
N LEU A 71 -13.25 -8.61 13.30
CA LEU A 71 -12.08 -7.80 12.99
C LEU A 71 -10.97 -8.76 12.56
N TYR A 72 -10.75 -8.86 11.25
CA TYR A 72 -9.79 -9.79 10.67
C TYR A 72 -8.33 -9.39 10.93
N ASP A 73 -8.09 -8.11 11.21
CA ASP A 73 -6.73 -7.59 11.39
C ASP A 73 -6.51 -7.00 12.79
N ASP A 74 -5.43 -7.43 13.42
CA ASP A 74 -4.99 -7.04 14.75
C ASP A 74 -4.44 -5.60 14.81
N HIS A 75 -4.11 -4.95 13.68
CA HIS A 75 -3.58 -3.58 13.68
C HIS A 75 -4.60 -2.53 14.15
N TRP A 76 -5.89 -2.87 14.16
CA TRP A 76 -6.93 -1.98 14.68
C TRP A 76 -7.08 -2.00 16.20
N ARG A 77 -6.38 -2.92 16.88
CA ARG A 77 -6.48 -3.14 18.32
C ARG A 77 -5.35 -2.44 19.07
N TYR A 78 -5.63 -1.94 20.27
CA TYR A 78 -4.57 -1.45 21.17
C TYR A 78 -3.72 -2.59 21.72
N GLN A 79 -4.37 -3.67 22.16
CA GLN A 79 -3.72 -4.91 22.59
C GLN A 79 -3.75 -5.90 21.42
N ARG A 80 -2.59 -6.17 20.83
CA ARG A 80 -2.42 -7.15 19.75
C ARG A 80 -2.30 -8.55 20.35
N GLY A 81 -2.85 -9.58 19.69
CA GLY A 81 -2.79 -10.96 20.18
C GLY A 81 -1.35 -11.49 20.23
N ASN A 82 -0.54 -11.13 19.24
CA ASN A 82 0.91 -11.38 19.19
C ASN A 82 1.64 -10.08 18.80
N GLY A 83 2.48 -9.55 19.69
CA GLY A 83 3.35 -8.40 19.42
C GLY A 83 3.27 -7.26 20.45
N SER A 84 4.09 -6.23 20.24
CA SER A 84 4.13 -5.04 21.10
C SER A 84 2.78 -4.33 21.11
N SER A 85 2.14 -4.22 22.28
CA SER A 85 0.91 -3.45 22.44
C SER A 85 1.15 -2.00 22.01
N VAL A 86 0.27 -1.45 21.18
CA VAL A 86 0.31 -0.03 20.84
C VAL A 86 -0.09 0.69 22.11
N ARG A 87 0.86 1.39 22.74
CA ARG A 87 0.60 2.18 23.95
C ARG A 87 -0.58 3.11 23.65
N SER A 88 -1.72 2.85 24.27
CA SER A 88 -2.89 3.72 24.18
C SER A 88 -2.40 5.12 24.51
N SER A 89 -2.35 6.01 23.51
CA SER A 89 -2.04 7.40 23.81
C SER A 89 -3.16 7.88 24.72
N SER A 90 -2.78 8.33 25.92
CA SER A 90 -3.68 9.01 26.85
C SER A 90 -4.52 9.97 26.02
N ARG A 91 -5.84 9.74 25.96
CA ARG A 91 -6.75 10.51 25.10
C ARG A 91 -6.47 12.00 25.36
N PRO A 92 -6.13 12.79 24.34
CA PRO A 92 -5.78 14.21 24.53
C PRO A 92 -6.96 15.09 24.96
N TYR A 93 -8.14 14.51 25.22
CA TYR A 93 -9.36 15.23 25.59
C TYR A 93 -9.86 14.93 27.02
N GLN A 94 -9.08 14.22 27.85
CA GLN A 94 -9.44 13.98 29.26
C GLN A 94 -8.67 14.85 30.26
N SER A 95 -7.90 15.83 29.78
CA SER A 95 -7.62 17.01 30.59
C SER A 95 -8.86 17.89 30.56
N VAL A 96 -9.64 17.84 31.63
CA VAL A 96 -10.43 19.01 32.02
C VAL A 96 -9.43 20.16 32.11
N LEU A 97 -9.35 20.97 31.06
CA LEU A 97 -8.67 22.26 31.15
C LEU A 97 -9.50 23.04 32.16
N GLU A 98 -9.03 23.09 33.41
CA GLU A 98 -9.40 24.15 34.33
C GLU A 98 -9.35 25.46 33.53
N PRO A 99 -10.45 26.22 33.45
CA PRO A 99 -10.50 27.39 32.60
C PRO A 99 -9.40 28.36 33.05
N LEU A 100 -8.35 28.46 32.24
CA LEU A 100 -7.29 29.44 32.45
C LEU A 100 -7.93 30.82 32.38
N THR A 101 -7.94 31.51 33.52
CA THR A 101 -8.42 32.88 33.66
C THR A 101 -7.65 33.76 32.68
N ALA A 102 -8.29 34.17 31.59
CA ALA A 102 -7.67 35.03 30.60
C ALA A 102 -7.37 36.40 31.22
N HIS A 103 -6.12 36.67 31.55
CA HIS A 103 -5.65 38.01 31.90
C HIS A 103 -5.45 38.82 30.62
N THR A 104 -6.48 39.59 30.25
CA THR A 104 -6.38 40.56 29.16
C THR A 104 -5.57 41.78 29.62
N ARG A 105 -4.26 41.77 29.35
CA ARG A 105 -3.47 43.02 29.32
C ARG A 105 -3.75 43.73 28.00
N GLY A 106 -4.76 44.60 28.00
CA GLY A 106 -4.99 45.51 26.89
C GLY A 106 -6.39 46.10 26.90
N ALA A 107 -6.49 47.37 27.29
CA ALA A 107 -7.72 48.14 27.15
C ALA A 107 -8.19 48.15 25.68
N PRO A 108 -9.50 48.17 25.40
CA PRO A 108 -10.01 48.20 24.04
C PRO A 108 -9.61 49.53 23.39
N ARG A 109 -8.64 49.51 22.47
CA ARG A 109 -8.38 50.69 21.64
C ARG A 109 -9.55 50.85 20.69
N ARG A 110 -10.34 51.90 20.94
CA ARG A 110 -11.34 52.42 20.01
C ARG A 110 -10.61 53.06 18.83
N ASN A 111 -10.40 52.31 17.76
CA ASN A 111 -10.19 52.88 16.44
C ASN A 111 -11.02 52.11 15.41
N LYS A 112 -12.06 52.80 14.94
CA LYS A 112 -12.89 52.42 13.80
C LYS A 112 -12.00 52.40 12.54
N SER A 113 -12.34 51.49 11.62
CA SER A 113 -11.79 51.28 10.27
C SER A 113 -10.38 50.67 10.15
N SER A 114 -10.29 49.36 10.27
CA SER A 114 -9.40 48.55 9.43
C SER A 114 -10.05 47.19 9.17
N THR A 115 -10.67 47.04 8.01
CA THR A 115 -11.20 45.78 7.48
C THR A 115 -10.13 44.98 6.72
N ARG A 116 -8.85 45.20 7.02
CA ARG A 116 -7.79 44.35 6.47
C ARG A 116 -7.51 43.20 7.42
N ARG A 117 -7.80 42.00 6.93
CA ARG A 117 -7.44 40.73 7.57
C ARG A 117 -5.91 40.64 7.62
N ASP A 118 -5.36 40.23 8.77
CA ASP A 118 -3.94 39.89 8.84
C ASP A 118 -3.65 38.75 7.84
N PRO A 119 -2.62 38.86 7.00
CA PRO A 119 -2.32 37.84 6.01
C PRO A 119 -1.90 36.54 6.68
N SER A 120 -2.43 35.45 6.12
CA SER A 120 -2.17 34.08 6.56
C SER A 120 -0.68 33.75 6.47
N ALA A 121 -0.20 32.78 7.26
CA ALA A 121 1.18 32.30 7.19
C ALA A 121 1.59 31.81 5.78
N PHE A 122 0.62 31.41 4.96
CA PHE A 122 0.83 31.00 3.57
C PHE A 122 0.92 32.19 2.57
N GLU A 123 0.48 33.38 2.96
CA GLU A 123 0.53 34.59 2.12
C GLU A 123 1.81 35.41 2.36
N ARG A 124 2.65 34.98 3.30
CA ARG A 124 3.94 35.63 3.58
C ARG A 124 4.97 35.13 2.57
N TYR A 125 5.57 36.08 1.85
CA TYR A 125 6.63 35.83 0.88
C TYR A 125 7.84 35.21 1.59
N VAL A 126 8.25 34.01 1.18
CA VAL A 126 9.48 33.35 1.64
C VAL A 126 10.64 33.88 0.79
N PRO A 127 11.68 34.50 1.38
CA PRO A 127 12.84 34.94 0.62
C PRO A 127 13.58 33.73 0.01
N PRO A 128 14.04 33.82 -1.26
CA PRO A 128 14.86 32.78 -1.84
C PRO A 128 16.29 32.89 -1.31
N SER A 129 16.66 32.01 -0.39
CA SER A 129 18.07 31.75 -0.05
C SER A 129 18.49 30.37 -0.57
N ILE A 130 19.19 30.40 -1.70
CA ILE A 130 20.04 29.36 -2.33
C ILE A 130 21.49 29.64 -1.81
N PRO A 131 22.46 28.70 -1.62
CA PRO A 131 22.78 27.55 -2.49
C PRO A 131 23.22 26.21 -1.86
N HIS A 132 23.20 25.20 -2.74
CA HIS A 132 24.10 24.05 -2.91
C HIS A 132 24.87 23.48 -1.72
N PHE A 133 24.52 22.24 -1.37
CA PHE A 133 25.46 21.27 -0.82
C PHE A 133 26.14 20.50 -1.97
N GLN A 134 27.44 20.70 -2.14
CA GLN A 134 28.34 19.75 -2.82
C GLN A 134 28.90 18.78 -1.77
N PRO A 135 28.98 17.46 -2.04
CA PRO A 135 29.96 16.61 -1.40
C PRO A 135 31.22 16.53 -2.27
N TYR A 136 32.35 16.93 -1.71
CA TYR A 136 33.69 16.71 -2.24
C TYR A 136 34.21 15.33 -1.81
N HIS A 137 34.95 14.72 -2.72
CA HIS A 137 35.77 13.50 -2.71
C HIS A 137 36.30 12.96 -1.37
N GLU A 138 36.42 11.63 -1.28
CA GLU A 138 37.73 11.03 -0.95
C GLU A 138 37.92 9.63 -1.58
N SER A 139 38.86 9.58 -2.51
CA SER A 139 39.35 8.38 -3.20
C SER A 139 40.72 8.04 -2.61
N GLN A 140 40.79 6.97 -1.80
CA GLN A 140 42.07 6.42 -1.34
C GLN A 140 42.43 5.21 -2.22
N GLY A 141 43.41 5.41 -3.10
CA GLY A 141 43.99 4.35 -3.90
C GLY A 141 44.84 3.41 -3.04
N GLN A 142 44.49 2.14 -3.02
CA GLN A 142 45.41 1.06 -2.65
C GLN A 142 46.04 0.51 -3.93
N THR A 143 47.36 0.59 -3.99
CA THR A 143 48.19 0.12 -5.09
C THR A 143 48.29 -1.41 -5.10
N LEU A 144 48.05 -2.00 -6.27
CA LEU A 144 48.04 -3.43 -6.59
C LEU A 144 49.39 -4.15 -6.30
N ALA A 145 50.45 -3.41 -5.96
CA ALA A 145 51.78 -3.95 -5.66
C ALA A 145 51.93 -4.48 -4.22
N GLU A 146 51.09 -4.09 -3.26
CA GLU A 146 51.16 -4.60 -1.88
C GLU A 146 50.33 -5.87 -1.64
N ALA A 147 49.43 -6.22 -2.57
CA ALA A 147 48.56 -7.40 -2.44
C ALA A 147 49.24 -8.73 -2.83
N LEU A 148 50.50 -8.73 -3.29
CA LEU A 148 51.17 -9.92 -3.82
C LEU A 148 52.25 -10.54 -2.90
N GLN A 149 52.40 -10.08 -1.66
CA GLN A 149 53.45 -10.60 -0.76
C GLN A 149 52.99 -11.58 0.34
N GLN A 150 51.74 -12.05 0.31
CA GLN A 150 51.31 -13.16 1.16
C GLN A 150 50.89 -14.35 0.31
N VAL A 151 51.88 -15.12 -0.15
CA VAL A 151 51.65 -16.50 -0.63
C VAL A 151 51.37 -17.35 0.61
N SER A 152 50.13 -17.29 1.10
CA SER A 152 49.59 -18.30 2.00
C SER A 152 48.97 -19.39 1.14
N THR A 153 49.50 -20.60 1.19
CA THR A 153 48.87 -21.80 0.64
C THR A 153 47.65 -22.14 1.49
N SER A 154 46.51 -21.52 1.20
CA SER A 154 45.21 -21.90 1.76
C SER A 154 44.61 -23.05 0.95
N VAL A 155 44.38 -24.20 1.58
CA VAL A 155 43.57 -25.28 1.01
C VAL A 155 42.12 -25.04 1.45
N THR A 156 41.25 -24.72 0.50
CA THR A 156 39.80 -24.59 0.76
C THR A 156 39.14 -25.92 0.44
N VAL A 157 38.54 -26.55 1.45
CA VAL A 157 37.70 -27.75 1.27
C VAL A 157 36.24 -27.33 1.41
N SER A 158 35.50 -27.40 0.31
CA SER A 158 34.06 -27.13 0.30
C SER A 158 33.31 -28.44 0.51
N ASN A 159 32.58 -28.57 1.61
CA ASN A 159 31.68 -29.71 1.83
C ASN A 159 30.22 -29.23 1.78
N PRO A 160 29.46 -29.54 0.72
CA PRO A 160 28.04 -29.21 0.69
C PRO A 160 27.31 -30.11 1.71
N THR A 161 26.78 -29.50 2.77
CA THR A 161 25.87 -30.20 3.70
C THR A 161 24.46 -29.75 3.39
N SER A 162 23.69 -30.61 2.74
CA SER A 162 22.26 -30.42 2.53
C SER A 162 21.51 -30.79 3.81
N ALA A 163 21.07 -29.77 4.56
CA ALA A 163 20.06 -29.95 5.60
C ALA A 163 18.66 -29.73 4.99
N PRO A 164 17.63 -30.53 5.35
CA PRO A 164 16.36 -30.55 4.63
C PRO A 164 15.43 -29.34 4.82
N ASP A 165 15.80 -28.29 5.57
CA ASP A 165 14.86 -27.17 5.85
C ASP A 165 15.53 -25.79 6.01
N THR A 166 16.80 -25.67 5.62
CA THR A 166 17.52 -24.40 5.66
C THR A 166 18.38 -24.35 4.40
N GLY A 167 18.26 -23.29 3.61
CA GLY A 167 18.90 -23.16 2.30
C GLY A 167 20.41 -23.50 2.33
N PRO A 168 21.04 -23.72 1.15
CA PRO A 168 22.39 -24.28 1.07
C PRO A 168 23.41 -23.44 1.84
N VAL A 169 23.78 -23.89 3.04
CA VAL A 169 24.85 -23.29 3.84
C VAL A 169 26.17 -23.89 3.38
N THR A 170 26.91 -23.14 2.57
CA THR A 170 28.28 -23.52 2.20
C THR A 170 29.21 -23.08 3.32
N THR A 171 29.66 -24.02 4.15
CA THR A 171 30.65 -23.72 5.19
C THR A 171 32.05 -23.82 4.58
N CYS A 172 32.68 -22.67 4.32
CA CYS A 172 34.06 -22.63 3.88
C CYS A 172 34.98 -22.71 5.11
N ILE A 173 35.80 -23.75 5.23
CA ILE A 173 36.82 -23.82 6.29
C ILE A 173 38.15 -23.41 5.67
N SER A 174 38.65 -22.24 6.04
CA SER A 174 39.98 -21.78 5.66
C SER A 174 40.96 -22.05 6.81
N VAL A 175 41.96 -22.90 6.57
CA VAL A 175 43.04 -23.15 7.53
C VAL A 175 44.28 -22.41 7.05
N SER A 176 44.68 -21.37 7.78
CA SER A 176 45.93 -20.65 7.53
C SER A 176 47.03 -21.24 8.39
N ILE A 177 48.04 -21.86 7.77
CA ILE A 177 49.24 -22.33 8.46
C ILE A 177 50.29 -21.22 8.32
N PRO A 178 50.73 -20.57 9.43
CA PRO A 178 51.77 -19.55 9.35
C PRO A 178 53.07 -20.17 8.82
N ALA A 179 53.71 -19.51 7.87
CA ALA A 179 55.00 -19.93 7.34
C ALA A 179 56.03 -20.00 8.49
N PRO A 180 56.89 -21.04 8.53
CA PRO A 180 57.88 -21.18 9.57
C PRO A 180 58.84 -19.98 9.55
N ALA A 181 58.90 -19.24 10.65
CA ALA A 181 59.84 -18.15 10.82
C ALA A 181 61.29 -18.71 10.83
N PRO A 182 62.26 -18.00 10.23
CA PRO A 182 63.65 -18.42 10.24
C PRO A 182 64.19 -18.52 11.68
N LEU A 183 64.77 -19.68 12.00
CA LEU A 183 65.17 -20.10 13.33
C LEU A 183 66.31 -19.24 13.91
N PRO A 184 66.21 -18.77 15.17
CA PRO A 184 67.37 -18.39 15.98
C PRO A 184 68.04 -19.62 16.64
N PRO A 185 69.29 -19.51 17.11
CA PRO A 185 70.10 -20.64 17.59
C PRO A 185 69.57 -21.27 18.91
N PRO A 186 69.97 -22.53 19.20
CA PRO A 186 69.25 -23.39 20.13
C PRO A 186 69.60 -23.06 21.57
N THR A 187 68.66 -22.51 22.32
CA THR A 187 68.66 -22.68 23.78
C THR A 187 67.24 -22.62 24.32
N SER A 188 66.92 -23.60 25.17
CA SER A 188 65.72 -23.72 26.02
C SER A 188 64.52 -24.47 25.42
N LEU A 189 64.10 -25.50 26.14
CA LEU A 189 62.87 -26.29 25.97
C LEU A 189 61.65 -25.36 26.00
N GLN A 190 61.09 -25.03 24.84
CA GLN A 190 59.93 -24.16 24.75
C GLN A 190 58.72 -24.94 24.21
N LEU A 191 57.66 -24.96 25.03
CA LEU A 191 56.36 -25.53 24.69
C LEU A 191 55.89 -25.03 23.33
N SER A 192 55.41 -25.95 22.50
CA SER A 192 54.81 -25.67 21.20
C SER A 192 53.69 -24.62 21.34
N PRO A 193 53.68 -23.55 20.53
CA PRO A 193 52.64 -22.54 20.60
C PRO A 193 51.28 -23.15 20.19
N PRO A 194 50.17 -22.70 20.79
CA PRO A 194 48.83 -23.18 20.44
C PRO A 194 48.51 -22.82 18.98
N VAL A 195 48.11 -23.82 18.20
CA VAL A 195 47.60 -23.64 16.85
C VAL A 195 46.25 -22.91 16.94
N ALA A 196 46.20 -21.66 16.48
CA ALA A 196 44.95 -20.91 16.39
C ALA A 196 44.23 -21.27 15.08
N VAL A 197 43.08 -21.92 15.17
CA VAL A 197 42.20 -22.21 14.02
C VAL A 197 41.14 -21.11 13.94
N ALA A 198 41.20 -20.27 12.91
CA ALA A 198 40.16 -19.27 12.65
C ALA A 198 39.10 -19.88 11.70
N VAL A 199 37.90 -20.13 12.21
CA VAL A 199 36.76 -20.58 11.38
C VAL A 199 36.00 -19.35 10.91
N SER A 200 36.07 -19.06 9.61
CA SER A 200 35.31 -17.97 9.00
C SER A 200 34.10 -18.56 8.27
N VAL A 201 32.89 -18.36 8.81
CA VAL A 201 31.65 -18.80 8.15
C VAL A 201 31.24 -17.73 7.16
N THR A 202 31.62 -17.89 5.90
CA THR A 202 31.14 -17.02 4.82
C THR A 202 29.79 -17.55 4.35
N VAL A 203 28.70 -16.93 4.80
CA VAL A 203 27.37 -17.22 4.26
C VAL A 203 27.34 -16.65 2.84
N ALA A 204 27.31 -17.53 1.83
CA ALA A 204 27.08 -17.09 0.46
C ALA A 204 25.73 -16.38 0.41
N SER A 205 25.74 -15.08 0.14
CA SER A 205 24.52 -14.32 -0.08
C SER A 205 23.75 -14.97 -1.21
N SER A 206 22.54 -15.45 -0.92
CA SER A 206 21.63 -15.96 -1.93
C SER A 206 21.56 -14.95 -3.08
N PRO A 207 21.56 -15.41 -4.35
CA PRO A 207 21.45 -14.49 -5.48
C PRO A 207 20.23 -13.61 -5.24
N VAL A 208 20.46 -12.29 -5.17
CA VAL A 208 19.39 -11.32 -5.01
C VAL A 208 18.51 -11.49 -6.23
N TRP A 209 17.29 -11.98 -6.04
CA TRP A 209 16.35 -12.13 -7.12
C TRP A 209 16.14 -10.75 -7.78
N GLN A 210 16.31 -10.71 -9.10
CA GLN A 210 16.06 -9.50 -9.89
C GLN A 210 14.80 -9.73 -10.73
N PRO A 211 13.88 -8.76 -10.75
CA PRO A 211 12.70 -8.87 -11.58
C PRO A 211 13.08 -8.94 -13.05
N PRO A 212 12.33 -9.71 -13.86
CA PRO A 212 12.55 -9.74 -15.30
C PRO A 212 12.29 -8.35 -15.87
N SER A 213 13.03 -8.02 -16.91
CA SER A 213 12.73 -6.84 -17.72
C SER A 213 11.31 -6.94 -18.30
N LEU A 214 10.73 -5.79 -18.68
CA LEU A 214 9.40 -5.79 -19.31
C LEU A 214 9.38 -6.66 -20.57
N GLU A 215 10.42 -6.62 -21.40
CA GLU A 215 10.51 -7.41 -22.64
C GLU A 215 10.54 -8.92 -22.37
N GLU A 216 11.31 -9.35 -21.37
CA GLU A 216 11.35 -10.77 -20.93
C GLU A 216 9.99 -11.22 -20.40
N PHE A 217 9.33 -10.39 -19.61
CA PHE A 217 8.00 -10.67 -19.10
C PHE A 217 6.96 -10.80 -20.23
N LEU A 218 7.00 -9.91 -21.22
CA LEU A 218 6.11 -9.98 -22.39
C LEU A 218 6.32 -11.28 -23.19
N ALA A 219 7.58 -11.69 -23.38
CA ALA A 219 7.91 -12.92 -24.08
C ALA A 219 7.46 -14.17 -23.29
N ASP A 220 7.69 -14.19 -21.98
CA ASP A 220 7.26 -15.27 -21.09
C ASP A 220 5.73 -15.43 -21.11
N VAL A 221 4.97 -14.34 -20.92
CA VAL A 221 3.51 -14.37 -20.99
C VAL A 221 3.00 -14.86 -22.36
N ALA A 222 3.64 -14.45 -23.45
CA ALA A 222 3.27 -14.90 -24.79
C ALA A 222 3.39 -16.42 -24.95
N GLY A 223 4.44 -17.02 -24.37
CA GLY A 223 4.63 -18.47 -24.35
C GLY A 223 3.64 -19.21 -23.45
N ARG A 224 3.03 -18.52 -22.48
CA ARG A 224 2.13 -19.10 -21.46
C ARG A 224 0.64 -18.91 -21.74
N ARG A 225 0.25 -18.39 -22.91
CA ARG A 225 -1.17 -18.10 -23.23
C ARG A 225 -2.13 -19.28 -23.13
N SER A 226 -1.62 -20.52 -23.19
CA SER A 226 -2.41 -21.75 -23.04
C SER A 226 -2.40 -22.33 -21.64
N GLN A 227 -1.66 -21.74 -20.69
CA GLN A 227 -1.62 -22.20 -19.30
C GLN A 227 -2.92 -21.87 -18.58
N SER A 228 -3.29 -22.72 -17.62
CA SER A 228 -4.40 -22.46 -16.72
C SER A 228 -4.10 -21.25 -15.83
N VAL A 229 -5.16 -20.60 -15.34
CA VAL A 229 -5.08 -19.44 -14.44
C VAL A 229 -5.58 -19.84 -13.06
N LEU A 230 -4.83 -19.47 -12.04
CA LEU A 230 -5.25 -19.69 -10.65
C LEU A 230 -6.19 -18.56 -10.19
N TYR A 231 -7.50 -18.78 -10.28
CA TYR A 231 -8.51 -17.78 -9.88
C TYR A 231 -8.73 -17.67 -8.36
N GLN A 232 -8.37 -18.70 -7.58
CA GLN A 232 -8.59 -18.73 -6.13
C GLN A 232 -7.44 -19.46 -5.41
N CYS A 233 -6.65 -18.72 -4.62
CA CYS A 233 -5.65 -19.28 -3.69
C CYS A 233 -6.25 -19.64 -2.32
N ASN A 234 -7.51 -20.08 -2.26
CA ASN A 234 -8.14 -20.42 -0.99
C ASN A 234 -7.64 -21.78 -0.43
N ASP A 235 -7.07 -22.62 -1.30
CA ASP A 235 -6.50 -23.91 -0.93
C ASP A 235 -4.99 -23.92 -1.24
N MET A 236 -4.20 -24.10 -0.18
CA MET A 236 -2.74 -24.16 -0.24
C MET A 236 -2.27 -25.37 -1.09
N MET A 237 -3.00 -26.48 -1.07
CA MET A 237 -2.67 -27.65 -1.89
C MET A 237 -2.89 -27.37 -3.36
N SER A 238 -4.01 -26.74 -3.72
CA SER A 238 -4.30 -26.29 -5.09
C SER A 238 -3.26 -25.31 -5.61
N ALA A 239 -2.81 -24.35 -4.79
CA ALA A 239 -1.74 -23.42 -5.17
C ALA A 239 -0.41 -24.16 -5.42
N THR A 240 -0.04 -25.10 -4.55
CA THR A 240 1.20 -25.89 -4.70
C THR A 240 1.18 -26.75 -5.97
N ASN A 241 0.05 -27.42 -6.24
CA ASN A 241 -0.12 -28.21 -7.47
C ASN A 241 -0.06 -27.32 -8.72
N PHE A 242 -0.68 -26.15 -8.67
CA PHE A 242 -0.64 -25.19 -9.78
C PHE A 242 0.80 -24.73 -10.10
N LEU A 243 1.57 -24.36 -9.08
CA LEU A 243 2.99 -24.02 -9.26
C LEU A 243 3.77 -25.20 -9.83
N ALA A 244 3.42 -26.42 -9.39
CA ALA A 244 4.05 -27.63 -9.88
C ALA A 244 3.76 -27.91 -11.36
N GLU A 245 2.50 -27.81 -11.76
CA GLU A 245 2.03 -28.05 -13.13
C GLU A 245 2.54 -27.00 -14.12
N THR A 246 2.68 -25.75 -13.67
CA THR A 246 3.11 -24.63 -14.54
C THR A 246 4.62 -24.38 -14.53
N GLY A 247 5.38 -25.14 -13.73
CA GLY A 247 6.83 -25.00 -13.60
C GLY A 247 7.25 -23.68 -12.99
N GLN A 248 6.52 -23.21 -11.97
CA GLN A 248 6.71 -21.90 -11.31
C GLN A 248 7.07 -22.04 -9.82
N GLN A 249 7.55 -23.22 -9.38
CA GLN A 249 7.81 -23.51 -7.96
C GLN A 249 8.92 -22.63 -7.37
N ASP A 250 9.89 -22.24 -8.21
CA ASP A 250 11.04 -21.43 -7.83
C ASP A 250 10.85 -19.94 -8.15
N ASP A 251 9.72 -19.58 -8.79
CA ASP A 251 9.41 -18.18 -9.11
C ASP A 251 8.88 -17.46 -7.87
N PRO A 252 9.20 -16.17 -7.69
CA PRO A 252 8.66 -15.42 -6.57
C PRO A 252 7.16 -15.17 -6.76
N PRO A 253 6.41 -15.04 -5.65
CA PRO A 253 4.97 -14.92 -5.69
C PRO A 253 4.47 -13.74 -6.53
N GLU A 254 5.21 -12.63 -6.56
CA GLU A 254 4.89 -11.45 -7.36
C GLU A 254 4.89 -11.74 -8.87
N LEU A 255 5.81 -12.58 -9.34
CA LEU A 255 5.91 -12.93 -10.76
C LEU A 255 4.77 -13.87 -11.17
N VAL A 256 4.43 -14.82 -10.29
CA VAL A 256 3.30 -15.71 -10.47
C VAL A 256 1.98 -14.91 -10.50
N GLU A 257 1.81 -13.94 -9.59
CA GLU A 257 0.63 -13.09 -9.55
C GLU A 257 0.53 -12.21 -10.80
N ALA A 258 1.64 -11.59 -11.23
CA ALA A 258 1.69 -10.82 -12.47
C ALA A 258 1.27 -11.65 -13.68
N ARG A 259 1.76 -12.89 -13.82
CA ARG A 259 1.34 -13.81 -14.89
C ARG A 259 -0.15 -14.13 -14.82
N ASN A 260 -0.65 -14.46 -13.62
CA ASN A 260 -2.06 -14.76 -13.41
C ASN A 260 -2.97 -13.57 -13.75
N MET A 261 -2.58 -12.34 -13.41
CA MET A 261 -3.32 -11.13 -13.78
C MET A 261 -3.50 -11.00 -15.29
N VAL A 262 -2.47 -11.34 -16.07
CA VAL A 262 -2.49 -11.20 -17.54
C VAL A 262 -3.22 -12.34 -18.22
N LEU A 263 -3.07 -13.55 -17.70
CA LEU A 263 -3.70 -14.74 -18.28
C LEU A 263 -5.19 -14.83 -17.91
N ALA A 264 -5.62 -14.15 -16.84
CA ALA A 264 -7.02 -14.12 -16.41
C ALA A 264 -7.94 -13.66 -17.55
N THR A 265 -8.85 -14.54 -17.96
CA THR A 265 -9.88 -14.25 -18.96
C THR A 265 -11.18 -13.75 -18.33
N GLU A 266 -11.32 -13.89 -17.01
CA GLU A 266 -12.52 -13.55 -16.24
C GLU A 266 -12.19 -12.67 -15.02
N GLY A 267 -13.20 -11.99 -14.51
CA GLY A 267 -13.09 -11.19 -13.28
C GLY A 267 -12.46 -9.80 -13.47
N LEU A 268 -11.90 -9.26 -12.37
CA LEU A 268 -11.37 -7.89 -12.30
C LEU A 268 -10.23 -7.65 -13.30
N PHE A 269 -9.44 -8.70 -13.54
CA PHE A 269 -8.23 -8.67 -14.36
C PHE A 269 -8.46 -9.14 -15.79
N ALA A 270 -9.70 -9.44 -16.21
CA ALA A 270 -10.02 -9.88 -17.57
C ALA A 270 -9.55 -8.92 -18.69
N SER A 271 -9.38 -7.63 -18.36
CA SER A 271 -8.86 -6.63 -19.30
C SER A 271 -7.43 -6.18 -18.98
N CYS A 272 -6.74 -6.85 -18.07
CA CYS A 272 -5.38 -6.49 -17.70
C CYS A 272 -4.43 -6.79 -18.87
N THR A 273 -3.70 -5.78 -19.33
CA THR A 273 -2.64 -6.00 -20.31
C THR A 273 -1.40 -6.56 -19.62
N PRO A 274 -0.49 -7.20 -20.37
CA PRO A 274 0.82 -7.57 -19.87
C PRO A 274 1.59 -6.40 -19.22
N THR A 275 1.57 -5.24 -19.86
CA THR A 275 2.25 -4.03 -19.36
C THR A 275 1.67 -3.55 -18.04
N MET A 276 0.33 -3.58 -17.89
CA MET A 276 -0.31 -3.24 -16.62
C MET A 276 0.12 -4.18 -15.49
N ALA A 277 0.10 -5.50 -15.70
CA ALA A 277 0.47 -6.44 -14.65
C ALA A 277 1.94 -6.30 -14.24
N TRP A 278 2.83 -6.07 -15.22
CA TRP A 278 4.23 -5.79 -14.92
C TRP A 278 4.41 -4.50 -14.13
N ASN A 279 3.74 -3.41 -14.54
CA ASN A 279 3.79 -2.14 -13.81
C ASN A 279 3.21 -2.23 -12.39
N TYR A 280 2.20 -3.06 -12.18
CA TYR A 280 1.58 -3.28 -10.88
C TYR A 280 2.54 -3.95 -9.88
N HIS A 281 3.34 -4.93 -10.32
CA HIS A 281 4.24 -5.70 -9.44
C HIS A 281 5.68 -5.18 -9.40
N PHE A 282 6.21 -4.71 -10.52
CA PHE A 282 7.65 -4.44 -10.68
C PHE A 282 7.97 -3.04 -11.17
N GLY A 283 6.98 -2.35 -11.76
CA GLY A 283 7.19 -1.08 -12.44
C GLY A 283 6.57 0.11 -11.72
N ASP A 284 6.03 1.02 -12.53
CA ASP A 284 5.45 2.27 -12.05
C ASP A 284 3.93 2.13 -11.86
N MET A 285 3.49 2.25 -10.61
CA MET A 285 2.06 2.23 -10.25
C MET A 285 1.25 3.34 -10.93
N ASP A 286 1.86 4.51 -11.20
CA ASP A 286 1.18 5.59 -11.92
C ASP A 286 0.95 5.23 -13.39
N ALA A 287 1.90 4.49 -14.00
CA ALA A 287 1.74 3.94 -15.35
C ALA A 287 0.63 2.89 -15.41
N PHE A 288 0.54 2.02 -14.39
CA PHE A 288 -0.58 1.08 -14.24
C PHE A 288 -1.95 1.78 -14.21
N TYR A 289 -2.11 2.80 -13.36
CA TYR A 289 -3.38 3.52 -13.25
C TYR A 289 -3.70 4.30 -14.52
N SER A 290 -2.70 4.94 -15.13
CA SER A 290 -2.87 5.68 -16.39
C SER A 290 -3.40 4.78 -17.50
N GLU A 291 -2.83 3.58 -17.67
CA GLU A 291 -3.30 2.60 -18.66
C GLU A 291 -4.70 2.07 -18.30
N ARG A 292 -4.97 1.79 -17.02
CA ARG A 292 -6.30 1.36 -16.56
C ARG A 292 -7.37 2.39 -16.89
N PHE A 293 -7.11 3.67 -16.64
CA PHE A 293 -8.05 4.75 -16.97
C PHE A 293 -8.26 4.87 -18.48
N ALA A 294 -7.19 4.77 -19.28
CA ALA A 294 -7.31 4.78 -20.73
C ALA A 294 -8.19 3.63 -21.26
N GLN A 295 -8.09 2.43 -20.68
CA GLN A 295 -8.99 1.31 -21.03
C GLN A 295 -10.46 1.61 -20.68
N VAL A 296 -10.72 2.16 -19.50
CA VAL A 296 -12.08 2.52 -19.06
C VAL A 296 -12.68 3.59 -19.98
N ASP A 297 -11.89 4.60 -20.36
CA ASP A 297 -12.33 5.63 -21.29
C ASP A 297 -12.62 5.07 -22.68
N ALA A 298 -11.81 4.14 -23.18
CA ALA A 298 -12.05 3.45 -24.43
C ALA A 298 -13.35 2.61 -24.40
N GLN A 299 -13.60 1.88 -23.30
CA GLN A 299 -14.84 1.13 -23.10
C GLN A 299 -16.07 2.04 -23.00
N ASN A 300 -15.95 3.17 -22.32
CA ASN A 300 -17.01 4.18 -22.22
C ASN A 300 -17.30 4.83 -23.57
N ALA A 301 -16.28 5.05 -24.39
CA ALA A 301 -16.44 5.59 -25.74
C ALA A 301 -17.22 4.61 -26.64
N LEU A 302 -16.97 3.30 -26.54
CA LEU A 302 -17.72 2.26 -27.26
C LEU A 302 -19.16 2.12 -26.75
N SER A 303 -19.38 2.33 -25.45
CA SER A 303 -20.69 2.20 -24.82
C SER A 303 -21.60 3.41 -25.05
N LYS A 304 -21.04 4.55 -25.48
CA LYS A 304 -21.83 5.73 -25.81
C LYS A 304 -22.67 5.36 -27.03
N PRO A 305 -24.00 5.24 -26.89
CA PRO A 305 -24.84 4.95 -28.04
C PRO A 305 -24.51 6.00 -29.09
N GLN A 306 -24.29 5.59 -30.33
CA GLN A 306 -24.44 6.52 -31.44
C GLN A 306 -25.89 7.00 -31.33
N ALA A 307 -26.09 8.07 -30.57
CA ALA A 307 -27.24 8.89 -30.67
C ALA A 307 -27.10 9.47 -32.06
N GLU A 308 -27.59 8.71 -33.05
CA GLU A 308 -28.04 9.29 -34.29
C GLU A 308 -28.75 10.57 -33.85
N PRO A 309 -28.35 11.73 -34.39
CA PRO A 309 -28.99 12.97 -34.05
C PRO A 309 -30.43 12.82 -34.53
N ARG A 310 -31.29 12.30 -33.63
CA ARG A 310 -32.73 12.30 -33.80
C ARG A 310 -33.02 13.75 -33.98
N GLN A 311 -33.24 14.15 -35.24
CA GLN A 311 -33.61 15.49 -35.61
C GLN A 311 -34.77 15.82 -34.70
N ARG A 312 -34.51 16.60 -33.64
CA ARG A 312 -35.54 17.05 -32.73
C ARG A 312 -36.53 17.76 -33.66
N PRO A 313 -37.77 17.28 -33.80
CA PRO A 313 -38.73 17.97 -34.64
C PRO A 313 -38.76 19.42 -34.15
N LYS A 314 -38.35 20.34 -35.02
CA LYS A 314 -38.30 21.78 -34.71
C LYS A 314 -39.67 22.14 -34.15
N ARG A 315 -39.76 22.38 -32.84
CA ARG A 315 -40.96 22.89 -32.19
C ARG A 315 -41.25 24.28 -32.76
N ALA A 316 -41.96 24.33 -33.88
CA ALA A 316 -42.53 25.56 -34.42
C ALA A 316 -43.58 26.18 -33.47
N ALA A 317 -44.06 25.43 -32.47
CA ALA A 317 -45.08 25.88 -31.53
C ALA A 317 -44.58 26.78 -30.37
N ALA A 318 -43.26 26.88 -30.12
CA ALA A 318 -42.76 27.68 -29.00
C ALA A 318 -42.65 29.19 -29.31
N ALA A 319 -42.61 29.58 -30.59
CA ALA A 319 -42.59 31.00 -30.97
C ALA A 319 -43.95 31.68 -30.75
N ALA A 320 -45.06 30.94 -30.94
CA ALA A 320 -46.41 31.49 -30.78
C ALA A 320 -46.84 31.69 -29.31
N ALA A 321 -46.21 31.00 -28.35
CA ALA A 321 -46.56 31.12 -26.94
C ALA A 321 -45.97 32.37 -26.27
N SER A 322 -44.93 32.99 -26.83
CA SER A 322 -44.30 34.17 -26.22
C SER A 322 -45.08 35.49 -26.45
N GLU A 323 -45.91 35.54 -27.50
CA GLU A 323 -46.76 36.70 -27.80
C GLU A 323 -48.04 36.71 -26.94
N ALA A 324 -48.53 35.54 -26.52
CA ALA A 324 -49.81 35.42 -25.80
C ALA A 324 -49.81 35.97 -24.36
N TRP A 325 -48.65 36.26 -23.77
CA TRP A 325 -48.53 36.72 -22.37
C TRP A 325 -48.32 38.23 -22.24
N LYS A 326 -48.16 38.97 -23.35
CA LYS A 326 -47.94 40.42 -23.31
C LYS A 326 -49.20 41.23 -22.99
N ASP A 327 -50.40 40.65 -23.18
CA ASP A 327 -51.67 41.37 -22.97
C ASP A 327 -52.28 41.21 -21.56
N LEU A 328 -51.65 40.43 -20.66
CA LEU A 328 -52.09 40.30 -19.28
C LEU A 328 -51.44 41.36 -18.38
N GLY A 329 -51.73 42.63 -18.66
CA GLY A 329 -51.35 43.75 -17.81
C GLY A 329 -52.06 43.75 -16.44
N PRO A 330 -51.43 44.30 -15.38
CA PRO A 330 -51.98 44.28 -14.03
C PRO A 330 -53.21 45.18 -13.90
N ARG A 331 -54.38 44.56 -13.77
CA ARG A 331 -55.67 45.23 -13.57
C ARG A 331 -55.71 45.87 -12.17
N LYS A 332 -55.51 47.19 -12.09
CA LYS A 332 -55.64 47.99 -10.86
C LYS A 332 -57.06 47.80 -10.26
N ARG A 333 -57.13 47.23 -9.06
CA ARG A 333 -58.35 47.17 -8.24
C ARG A 333 -58.63 48.57 -7.67
N THR A 334 -59.65 49.23 -8.22
CA THR A 334 -60.22 50.45 -7.64
C THR A 334 -61.05 50.04 -6.41
N ARG A 335 -60.59 50.43 -5.22
CA ARG A 335 -61.30 50.25 -3.95
C ARG A 335 -62.33 51.39 -3.84
N ARG A 336 -63.63 51.07 -3.97
CA ARG A 336 -64.70 52.04 -3.68
C ARG A 336 -64.83 52.20 -2.16
N GLN A 337 -64.97 53.45 -1.73
CA GLN A 337 -65.38 53.86 -0.40
C GLN A 337 -66.87 53.65 -0.22
#